data_AF-A0A379SZ29-F1
#
_entry.id   AF-A0A379SZ29-F1
#
_cell.length_a   1.000
_cell.length_b   1.000
_cell.length_c   1.000
_cell.angle_alpha   90.00
_cell.angle_beta   90.00
_cell.angle_gamma   90.00
#
_symmetry.space_group_name_H-M   'P 1'
#
loop_
_entity.id
_entity.type
_entity.pdbx_description
1 polymer ?
#
loop_
_entity_poly.entity_id
_entity_poly.type
_entity_poly.pdbx_seq_one_letter_code
_entity_poly.pdbx_strand_id
1 'polypeptide(L)'
;MSLTDTLKNTLSALTEGGLNRYRLDIPSCTASLDVEEFNGREFMSELYYYEVIFTSSDQNISSAQLLTRPATLTMGTGPLMGLTGQKVVHGVVTHFKRISGSRDQATYQIIIEPFLSLLRKQFRTHRFFVQ
;
A
#
# COMPACT_ATOMS: atom_id res chain seq x y z
N MET A 1 20.78 7.50 -11.96
CA MET A 1 20.41 6.08 -11.79
C MET A 1 19.42 5.71 -12.88
N SER A 2 19.63 4.60 -13.59
CA SER A 2 18.76 4.20 -14.69
C SER A 2 17.46 3.59 -14.17
N LEU A 3 16.33 3.86 -14.84
CA LEU A 3 15.02 3.25 -14.56
C LEU A 3 15.08 1.71 -14.54
N THR A 4 15.98 1.12 -15.33
CA THR A 4 16.20 -0.33 -15.40
C THR A 4 16.82 -0.90 -14.12
N ASP A 5 17.65 -0.12 -13.44
CA ASP A 5 18.35 -0.55 -12.22
C ASP A 5 17.37 -0.53 -11.04
N THR A 6 16.49 0.47 -11.00
CA THR A 6 15.43 0.55 -10.00
C THR A 6 14.47 -0.63 -10.09
N LEU A 7 14.05 -1.01 -11.31
CA LEU A 7 13.16 -2.16 -11.51
C LEU A 7 13.79 -3.50 -11.13
N LYS A 8 15.10 -3.69 -11.41
CA LYS A 8 15.82 -4.90 -11.00
C LYS A 8 16.01 -4.98 -9.49
N ASN A 9 16.26 -3.85 -8.83
CA ASN A 9 16.39 -3.78 -7.38
C ASN A 9 15.05 -4.02 -6.66
N THR A 10 13.94 -3.56 -7.22
CA THR A 10 12.62 -3.84 -6.64
C THR A 10 12.18 -5.29 -6.85
N LEU A 11 12.53 -5.89 -8.00
CA LEU A 11 12.27 -7.31 -8.26
C LEU A 11 13.07 -8.23 -7.33
N SER A 12 14.34 -7.92 -7.08
CA SER A 12 15.17 -8.65 -6.12
C SER A 12 14.63 -8.51 -4.69
N ALA A 13 14.24 -7.30 -4.28
CA ALA A 13 13.62 -7.05 -2.98
C ALA A 13 12.29 -7.78 -2.76
N LEU A 14 11.55 -8.12 -3.83
CA LEU A 14 10.37 -8.99 -3.76
C LEU A 14 10.73 -10.46 -3.56
N THR A 15 11.89 -10.91 -4.03
CA THR A 15 12.34 -12.32 -3.94
C THR A 15 13.19 -12.63 -2.71
N GLU A 16 13.84 -11.63 -2.11
CA GLU A 16 14.72 -11.80 -0.94
C GLU A 16 13.95 -12.00 0.38
N GLY A 17 12.67 -11.58 0.44
CA GLY A 17 11.86 -11.55 1.66
C GLY A 17 10.95 -12.77 1.90
N GLY A 18 10.92 -13.75 1.00
CA GLY A 18 10.08 -14.95 1.12
C GLY A 18 9.36 -15.31 -0.18
N LEU A 19 8.38 -16.22 -0.09
CA LEU A 19 7.56 -16.64 -1.24
C LEU A 19 6.47 -15.61 -1.60
N ASN A 20 6.25 -14.60 -0.75
CA ASN A 20 5.22 -13.59 -0.97
C ASN A 20 5.66 -12.60 -2.06
N ARG A 21 4.84 -12.45 -3.10
CA ARG A 21 5.10 -11.54 -4.23
C ARG A 21 4.48 -10.17 -4.04
N TYR A 22 3.78 -9.97 -2.93
CA TYR A 22 3.11 -8.74 -2.60
C TYR A 22 3.86 -8.08 -1.46
N ARG A 23 4.27 -6.84 -1.69
CA ARG A 23 5.00 -6.05 -0.69
C ARG A 23 4.27 -4.76 -0.45
N LEU A 24 3.95 -4.51 0.82
CA LEU A 24 3.41 -3.26 1.29
C LEU A 24 4.52 -2.46 1.97
N ASP A 25 4.79 -1.27 1.45
CA ASP A 25 5.77 -0.34 2.00
C ASP A 25 5.08 0.93 2.47
N ILE A 26 5.32 1.28 3.74
CA ILE A 26 4.80 2.49 4.38
C ILE A 26 5.97 3.14 5.12
N PRO A 27 6.62 4.17 4.55
CA PRO A 27 7.88 4.70 5.08
C PRO A 27 7.84 5.19 6.54
N SER A 28 6.66 5.54 7.04
CA SER A 28 6.44 5.96 8.43
C SER A 28 6.26 4.80 9.42
N CYS A 29 6.12 3.57 8.93
CA CYS A 29 5.96 2.37 9.72
C CYS A 29 7.27 1.57 9.72
N THR A 30 7.78 1.24 10.90
CA THR A 30 8.98 0.41 11.06
C THR A 30 8.68 -1.07 11.23
N ALA A 31 7.40 -1.43 11.40
CA ALA A 31 6.97 -2.81 11.57
C ALA A 31 7.08 -3.58 10.25
N SER A 32 7.33 -4.89 10.34
CA SER A 32 7.32 -5.79 9.19
C SER A 32 5.88 -6.06 8.76
N LEU A 33 5.53 -5.68 7.53
CA LEU A 33 4.18 -5.84 6.99
C LEU A 33 4.18 -6.97 5.96
N ASP A 34 3.47 -8.06 6.25
CA ASP A 34 3.31 -9.19 5.33
C ASP A 34 1.89 -9.22 4.76
N VAL A 35 1.75 -9.10 3.44
CA VAL A 35 0.45 -8.95 2.77
C VAL A 35 -0.23 -10.31 2.62
N GLU A 36 -1.44 -10.45 3.16
CA GLU A 36 -2.21 -11.69 3.08
C GLU A 36 -3.21 -11.67 1.92
N GLU A 37 -4.00 -10.61 1.83
CA GLU A 37 -5.05 -10.45 0.85
C GLU A 37 -5.15 -8.98 0.43
N PHE A 38 -5.50 -8.72 -0.82
CA PHE A 38 -5.91 -7.39 -1.23
C PHE A 38 -7.01 -7.45 -2.30
N ASN A 39 -7.84 -6.42 -2.31
CA ASN A 39 -8.86 -6.20 -3.31
C ASN A 39 -8.69 -4.80 -3.93
N GLY A 40 -8.46 -4.76 -5.24
CA GLY A 40 -8.27 -3.53 -6.00
C GLY A 40 -9.47 -3.22 -6.91
N ARG A 41 -9.94 -1.98 -6.89
CA ARG A 41 -10.91 -1.43 -7.82
C ARG A 41 -10.30 -0.26 -8.57
N GLU A 42 -10.22 -0.37 -9.89
CA GLU A 42 -9.68 0.64 -10.80
C GLU A 42 -10.65 0.82 -11.96
N PHE A 43 -11.07 2.05 -12.22
CA PHE A 43 -11.92 2.40 -13.36
C PHE A 43 -11.44 3.72 -13.98
N MET A 44 -11.79 3.95 -15.25
CA MET A 44 -11.50 5.21 -15.90
C MET A 44 -12.29 6.34 -15.23
N SER A 45 -11.64 7.47 -14.97
CA SER A 45 -12.23 8.66 -14.34
C SER A 45 -12.75 8.48 -12.91
N GLU A 46 -12.43 7.37 -12.25
CA GLU A 46 -12.71 7.13 -10.84
C GLU A 46 -11.42 7.03 -10.03
N LEU A 47 -11.50 7.32 -8.73
CA LEU A 47 -10.35 7.09 -7.84
C LEU A 47 -10.18 5.60 -7.61
N TYR A 48 -8.97 5.09 -7.82
CA TYR A 48 -8.68 3.71 -7.46
C TYR A 48 -8.79 3.52 -5.94
N TYR A 49 -9.12 2.29 -5.58
CA TYR A 49 -9.30 1.87 -4.20
C TYR A 49 -8.65 0.50 -4.02
N TYR A 50 -7.77 0.38 -3.04
CA TYR A 50 -7.16 -0.88 -2.65
C TYR A 50 -7.37 -1.16 -1.18
N GLU A 51 -8.13 -2.21 -0.88
CA GLU A 51 -8.23 -2.76 0.46
C GLU A 51 -7.13 -3.81 0.61
N VAL A 52 -6.30 -3.68 1.64
CA VAL A 52 -5.18 -4.58 1.89
C VAL A 52 -5.28 -5.10 3.31
N ILE A 53 -5.28 -6.42 3.44
CA ILE A 53 -5.17 -7.14 4.70
C ILE A 53 -3.73 -7.64 4.81
N PHE A 54 -3.08 -7.32 5.91
CA PHE A 54 -1.72 -7.71 6.18
C PHE A 54 -1.54 -8.09 7.63
N THR A 55 -0.52 -8.89 7.90
CA THR A 55 -0.11 -9.25 9.23
C THR A 55 1.23 -8.65 9.62
N SER A 56 1.41 -8.50 10.92
CA SER A 56 2.64 -7.99 11.53
C SER A 56 2.89 -8.67 12.86
N SER A 57 4.17 -8.88 13.19
CA SER A 57 4.63 -9.33 14.51
C SER A 57 4.42 -8.25 15.58
N ASP A 58 4.49 -6.98 15.19
CA ASP A 58 4.09 -5.86 16.04
C ASP A 58 2.56 -5.81 16.14
N GLN A 59 2.05 -6.03 17.36
CA GLN A 59 0.62 -6.07 17.67
C GLN A 59 0.03 -4.69 18.01
N ASN A 60 0.85 -3.66 18.16
CA ASN A 60 0.44 -2.34 18.61
C ASN A 60 0.88 -1.23 17.65
N ILE A 61 0.75 -1.49 16.34
CA ILE A 61 1.00 -0.47 15.32
C ILE A 61 0.07 0.73 15.53
N SER A 62 0.66 1.91 15.71
CA SER A 62 -0.09 3.13 15.96
C SER A 62 -0.77 3.62 14.68
N SER A 63 -2.04 4.00 14.79
CA SER A 63 -2.79 4.59 13.68
C SER A 63 -2.13 5.86 13.14
N ALA A 64 -1.39 6.63 13.96
CA ALA A 64 -0.68 7.83 13.56
C ALA A 64 0.53 7.56 12.63
N GLN A 65 1.06 6.34 12.66
CA GLN A 65 2.13 5.88 11.77
C GLN A 65 1.61 5.42 10.41
N LEU A 66 0.30 5.15 10.29
CA LEU A 66 -0.30 4.61 9.07
C LEU A 66 -1.25 5.61 8.41
N LEU A 67 -2.22 6.15 9.14
CA LEU A 67 -3.23 7.06 8.57
C LEU A 67 -2.59 8.30 7.94
N THR A 68 -3.11 8.68 6.77
CA THR A 68 -2.66 9.81 5.94
C THR A 68 -1.19 9.78 5.55
N ARG A 69 -0.53 8.63 5.68
CA ARG A 69 0.85 8.42 5.25
C ARG A 69 0.90 7.83 3.84
N PRO A 70 1.96 8.11 3.07
CA PRO A 70 2.16 7.50 1.77
C PRO A 70 2.33 5.98 1.95
N ALA A 71 1.74 5.21 1.04
CA ALA A 71 1.87 3.77 0.98
C ALA A 71 2.14 3.34 -0.46
N THR A 72 2.95 2.29 -0.60
CA THR A 72 3.26 1.67 -1.89
C THR A 72 2.98 0.18 -1.80
N LEU A 73 2.05 -0.30 -2.63
CA LEU A 73 1.76 -1.71 -2.81
C LEU A 73 2.41 -2.19 -4.10
N THR A 74 3.37 -3.10 -3.97
CA THR A 74 4.10 -3.70 -5.09
C THR A 74 3.62 -5.14 -5.29
N MET A 75 3.25 -5.48 -6.52
CA MET A 75 2.76 -6.80 -6.91
C MET A 75 3.70 -7.38 -7.97
N GLY A 76 4.44 -8.43 -7.64
CA GLY A 76 5.24 -9.16 -8.62
C GLY A 76 4.34 -9.88 -9.63
N THR A 77 4.65 -9.73 -10.92
CA THR A 77 3.95 -10.40 -12.03
C THR A 77 4.87 -11.36 -12.77
N GLY A 78 4.28 -12.40 -13.38
CA GLY A 78 5.03 -13.41 -14.13
C GLY A 78 4.82 -14.85 -13.61
N PRO A 79 5.54 -15.82 -14.21
CA PRO A 79 5.50 -17.22 -13.81
C PRO A 79 5.87 -17.47 -12.34
N LEU A 80 5.42 -18.62 -11.80
CA LEU A 80 5.64 -18.91 -10.38
C LEU A 80 7.12 -19.02 -10.00
N MET A 81 7.96 -19.45 -10.94
CA MET A 81 9.39 -19.70 -10.75
C MET A 81 10.28 -18.49 -11.10
N GLY A 82 9.68 -17.37 -11.51
CA GLY A 82 10.44 -16.18 -11.89
C GLY A 82 9.52 -15.00 -12.17
N LEU A 83 9.73 -13.92 -11.41
CA LEU A 83 9.06 -12.65 -11.66
C LEU A 83 9.57 -12.07 -12.99
N THR A 84 8.65 -11.69 -13.87
CA THR A 84 8.96 -11.05 -15.17
C THR A 84 8.63 -9.57 -15.18
N GLY A 85 7.93 -9.09 -14.15
CA GLY A 85 7.57 -7.69 -14.00
C GLY A 85 6.98 -7.39 -12.63
N GLN A 86 6.51 -6.17 -12.46
CA GLN A 86 5.80 -5.73 -11.26
C GLN A 86 4.75 -4.69 -11.61
N LYS A 87 3.63 -4.71 -10.88
CA LYS A 87 2.68 -3.60 -10.81
C LYS A 87 2.95 -2.86 -9.49
N VAL A 88 3.04 -1.53 -9.56
CA VAL A 88 3.22 -0.70 -8.37
C VAL A 88 2.03 0.23 -8.24
N VAL A 89 1.40 0.23 -7.07
CA VAL A 89 0.31 1.15 -6.72
C VAL A 89 0.83 2.06 -5.62
N HIS A 90 1.00 3.33 -5.96
CA HIS A 90 1.28 4.37 -4.97
C HIS A 90 -0.02 4.92 -4.42
N GLY A 91 -0.04 5.44 -3.21
CA GLY A 91 -1.21 6.10 -2.66
C GLY A 91 -0.98 6.63 -1.26
N VAL A 92 -2.07 6.91 -0.58
CA VAL A 92 -2.10 7.29 0.82
C VAL A 92 -3.05 6.37 1.57
N VAL A 93 -2.72 6.05 2.81
CA VAL A 93 -3.60 5.27 3.67
C VAL A 93 -4.74 6.15 4.16
N THR A 94 -5.96 5.85 3.76
CA THR A 94 -7.15 6.65 4.16
C THR A 94 -7.96 6.00 5.28
N HIS A 95 -7.78 4.69 5.49
CA HIS A 95 -8.40 3.93 6.57
C HIS A 95 -7.40 2.95 7.18
N PHE A 96 -7.55 2.70 8.47
CA PHE A 96 -6.78 1.74 9.24
C PHE A 96 -7.67 1.06 10.27
N LYS A 97 -7.61 -0.26 10.34
CA LYS A 97 -8.36 -1.09 11.28
C LYS A 97 -7.51 -2.28 11.71
N ARG A 98 -7.54 -2.61 13.00
CA ARG A 98 -7.07 -3.91 13.50
C ARG A 98 -8.24 -4.90 13.45
N ILE A 99 -8.05 -6.04 12.80
CA ILE A 99 -9.08 -7.07 12.66
C ILE A 99 -9.01 -8.04 13.84
N SER A 100 -7.83 -8.59 14.09
CA SER A 100 -7.62 -9.63 15.10
C SER A 100 -6.18 -9.60 15.63
N GLY A 101 -5.92 -10.40 16.65
CA GLY A 101 -4.59 -10.59 17.22
C GLY A 101 -4.46 -11.97 17.84
N SER A 102 -3.31 -12.58 17.61
CA SER A 102 -2.82 -13.76 18.33
C SER A 102 -1.66 -13.34 19.24
N ARG A 103 -1.06 -14.31 19.96
CA ARG A 103 0.07 -14.05 20.85
C ARG A 103 1.31 -13.55 20.11
N ASP A 104 1.49 -13.96 18.87
CA ASP A 104 2.73 -13.74 18.13
C ASP A 104 2.55 -12.81 16.91
N GLN A 105 1.29 -12.55 16.49
CA GLN A 105 0.99 -11.78 15.28
C GLN A 105 -0.37 -11.07 15.39
N ALA A 106 -0.53 -9.92 14.75
CA ALA A 106 -1.81 -9.25 14.58
C ALA A 106 -2.15 -9.01 13.10
N THR A 107 -3.44 -9.08 12.79
CA THR A 107 -3.99 -8.84 11.45
C THR A 107 -4.60 -7.46 11.38
N TYR A 108 -4.21 -6.70 10.36
CA TYR A 108 -4.62 -5.34 10.11
C TYR A 108 -5.21 -5.20 8.71
N GLN A 109 -5.99 -4.16 8.55
CA GLN A 109 -6.59 -3.76 7.29
C GLN A 109 -6.34 -2.28 7.06
N ILE A 110 -5.92 -1.95 5.84
CA ILE A 110 -5.82 -0.57 5.37
C ILE A 110 -6.54 -0.39 4.05
N ILE A 111 -6.84 0.88 3.74
CA ILE A 111 -7.30 1.30 2.43
C ILE A 111 -6.28 2.26 1.84
N ILE A 112 -5.79 1.95 0.64
CA ILE A 112 -4.90 2.78 -0.15
C ILE A 112 -5.72 3.43 -1.27
N GLU A 113 -5.74 4.75 -1.29
CA GLU A 113 -6.39 5.58 -2.31
C GLU A 113 -5.36 6.58 -2.88
N PRO A 114 -5.61 7.20 -4.05
CA PRO A 114 -4.78 8.30 -4.54
C PRO A 114 -4.80 9.47 -3.57
N PHE A 115 -3.75 10.29 -3.56
CA PHE A 115 -3.70 11.52 -2.75
C PHE A 115 -4.90 12.45 -3.02
N LEU A 116 -5.47 12.39 -4.23
CA LEU A 116 -6.65 13.15 -4.63
C LEU A 116 -7.88 12.84 -3.76
N SER A 117 -7.98 11.64 -3.19
CA SER A 117 -9.06 11.24 -2.27
C SER A 117 -9.13 12.14 -1.03
N LEU A 118 -8.01 12.74 -0.61
CA LEU A 118 -7.96 13.63 0.56
C LEU A 118 -8.74 14.93 0.32
N LEU A 119 -8.92 15.35 -0.93
CA LEU A 119 -9.71 16.53 -1.27
C LEU A 119 -11.20 16.35 -0.95
N ARG A 120 -11.70 15.11 -0.87
CA ARG A 120 -13.09 14.80 -0.48
C ARG A 120 -13.45 15.36 0.90
N LYS A 121 -12.45 15.53 1.78
CA LYS A 121 -12.64 16.07 3.14
C LYS A 121 -12.51 17.59 3.20
N GLN A 122 -12.18 18.25 2.08
CA GLN A 122 -11.98 19.69 2.02
C GLN A 122 -13.20 20.38 1.43
N PHE A 123 -14.12 20.83 2.28
CA PHE A 123 -15.27 21.63 1.86
C PHE A 123 -14.91 23.11 1.88
N ARG A 124 -15.09 23.79 0.74
CA ARG A 124 -14.95 25.25 0.61
C ARG A 124 -16.20 25.80 -0.07
N THR A 125 -16.79 26.85 0.50
CA THR A 125 -18.02 27.47 -0.02
C THR A 125 -17.78 28.43 -1.17
N HIS A 126 -16.56 28.98 -1.30
CA HIS A 126 -16.22 29.97 -2.32
C HIS A 126 -14.89 29.63 -2.97
N ARG A 127 -14.85 29.70 -4.30
CA ARG A 127 -13.63 29.57 -5.10
C ARG A 127 -13.76 30.41 -6.36
N PHE A 128 -12.92 31.44 -6.48
CA PHE A 128 -12.84 32.26 -7.69
C PHE A 128 -11.64 31.79 -8.50
N PHE A 129 -11.88 31.45 -9.76
CA PHE A 129 -10.82 31.22 -10.74
C PHE A 129 -10.84 32.40 -11.69
N VAL A 130 -9.81 33.23 -11.66
CA VAL A 130 -9.68 34.41 -12.53
C VAL A 130 -8.65 34.07 -13.61
N GLN A 131 -8.95 34.46 -14.85
CA GLN A 131 -8.16 34.21 -16.05
C GLN A 131 -7.04 35.25 -16.21
#